data_AF-A0A820BXE3-F1
#
_entry.id   AF-A0A820BXE3-F1
#
_cell.length_a   1.000
_cell.length_b   1.000
_cell.length_c   1.000
_cell.angle_alpha   90.00
_cell.angle_beta   90.00
_cell.angle_gamma   90.00
#
_symmetry.space_group_name_H-M   'P 1'
#
loop_
_entity.id
_entity.type
_entity.pdbx_description
1 polymer ?
#
loop_
_entity_poly.entity_id
_entity_poly.type
_entity_poly.pdbx_seq_one_letter_code
_entity_poly.pdbx_strand_id
1 'polypeptide(L)'
;MGLNSVEDSIVHVFLEFLIPHGFGMASPLLLDNAELIKTKIEMINNLRKIEISCSRLYEPNNTVESNEHLIHTYYKKLRCNFESVDHNSDESKLIGQHMINTHAKTHNQYILKLREVFKTTRGEEFDCFKKF
;
A
#
# COMPACT_ATOMS: atom_id res chain seq x y z
N MET A 1 -21.27 31.08 -20.74
CA MET A 1 -21.39 31.38 -19.30
C MET A 1 -22.57 30.57 -18.80
N GLY A 2 -22.31 29.49 -18.06
CA GLY A 2 -23.33 28.53 -17.66
C GLY A 2 -22.95 27.10 -18.06
N LEU A 3 -22.02 26.51 -17.31
CA LEU A 3 -21.85 25.06 -17.25
C LEU A 3 -21.98 24.67 -15.77
N ASN A 4 -23.11 24.04 -15.46
CA ASN A 4 -23.36 23.07 -14.40
C ASN A 4 -22.88 23.38 -12.96
N SER A 5 -23.72 24.12 -12.22
CA SER A 5 -23.63 24.35 -10.76
C SER A 5 -23.40 23.10 -9.87
N VAL A 6 -23.64 21.89 -10.39
CA VAL A 6 -23.50 20.63 -9.66
C VAL A 6 -22.10 20.02 -9.83
N GLU A 7 -21.47 20.18 -10.99
CA GLU A 7 -20.13 19.63 -11.26
C GLU A 7 -19.06 20.42 -10.50
N ASP A 8 -19.17 21.75 -10.50
CA ASP A 8 -18.34 22.63 -9.65
C ASP A 8 -18.53 22.32 -8.16
N SER A 9 -19.75 21.96 -7.74
CA SER A 9 -20.05 21.60 -6.33
C SER A 9 -19.34 20.32 -5.89
N ILE A 10 -19.29 19.27 -6.74
CA ILE A 10 -18.64 18.00 -6.37
C ILE A 10 -17.13 18.18 -6.24
N VAL A 11 -16.53 18.93 -7.16
CA VAL A 11 -15.08 19.23 -7.15
C VAL A 11 -14.71 20.03 -5.89
N HIS A 12 -15.46 21.10 -5.61
CA HIS A 12 -15.22 21.95 -4.45
C HIS A 12 -15.42 21.20 -3.13
N VAL A 13 -16.47 20.38 -3.01
CA VAL A 13 -16.71 19.59 -1.78
C VAL A 13 -15.60 18.56 -1.55
N PHE A 14 -15.14 17.88 -2.60
CA PHE A 14 -14.14 16.82 -2.45
C PHE A 14 -12.71 17.36 -2.23
N LEU A 15 -12.30 18.38 -2.99
CA LEU A 15 -10.92 18.90 -2.96
C LEU A 15 -10.67 19.95 -1.88
N GLU A 16 -11.71 20.70 -1.45
CA GLU A 16 -11.55 21.71 -0.40
C GLU A 16 -12.11 21.26 0.97
N PHE A 17 -13.19 20.48 1.03
CA PHE A 17 -13.91 20.25 2.28
C PHE A 17 -13.66 18.88 2.93
N LEU A 18 -13.40 17.83 2.14
CA LEU A 18 -13.27 16.46 2.66
C LEU A 18 -11.81 16.02 2.83
N ILE A 19 -10.94 16.37 1.88
CA ILE A 19 -9.52 16.01 1.90
C ILE A 19 -8.69 17.27 1.58
N PRO A 20 -7.94 17.83 2.55
CA PRO A 20 -7.16 19.03 2.31
C PRO A 20 -6.01 18.73 1.34
N HIS A 21 -6.05 19.36 0.18
CA HIS A 21 -5.01 19.26 -0.84
C HIS A 21 -4.12 20.51 -0.82
N GLY A 22 -2.80 20.33 -0.94
CA GLY A 22 -1.84 21.44 -1.01
C GLY A 22 -1.69 21.98 -2.42
N PHE A 23 -2.65 22.80 -2.89
CA PHE A 23 -2.59 23.41 -4.24
C PHE A 23 -1.72 24.68 -4.32
N GLY A 24 -1.28 25.24 -3.19
CA GLY A 24 -0.52 26.48 -3.16
C GLY A 24 -1.36 27.66 -3.67
N MET A 25 -0.86 28.37 -4.70
CA MET A 25 -1.57 29.48 -5.37
C MET A 25 -2.40 29.02 -6.58
N ALA A 26 -2.35 27.73 -6.93
CA ALA A 26 -3.12 27.19 -8.05
C ALA A 26 -4.56 26.88 -7.61
N SER A 27 -5.51 27.11 -8.52
CA SER A 27 -6.90 26.71 -8.32
C SER A 27 -7.02 25.18 -8.41
N PRO A 28 -7.91 24.54 -7.63
CA PRO A 28 -8.16 23.11 -7.71
C PRO A 28 -8.57 22.70 -9.14
N LEU A 29 -7.98 21.60 -9.62
CA LEU A 29 -8.32 21.01 -10.92
C LEU A 29 -9.74 20.43 -10.89
N LEU A 30 -10.53 20.71 -11.93
CA LEU A 30 -11.85 20.12 -12.11
C LEU A 30 -11.75 18.59 -12.30
N LEU A 31 -12.66 17.84 -11.68
CA LEU A 31 -12.75 16.38 -11.79
C LEU A 31 -13.67 16.01 -12.96
N ASP A 32 -13.22 16.28 -14.18
CA ASP A 32 -14.00 16.05 -15.42
C ASP A 32 -13.53 14.81 -16.22
N ASN A 33 -12.33 14.31 -15.95
CA ASN A 33 -11.74 13.17 -16.64
C ASN A 33 -11.79 11.87 -15.81
N ALA A 34 -12.16 10.76 -16.47
CA ALA A 34 -12.17 9.43 -15.86
C ALA A 34 -10.79 9.00 -15.32
N GLU A 35 -9.71 9.40 -15.99
CA GLU A 35 -8.36 9.10 -15.52
C GLU A 35 -8.04 9.84 -14.21
N LEU A 36 -8.45 11.12 -14.11
CA LEU A 36 -8.25 11.92 -12.91
C LEU A 36 -9.03 11.37 -11.73
N ILE A 37 -10.28 10.93 -11.96
CA ILE A 37 -11.10 10.25 -10.95
C ILE A 37 -10.42 8.96 -10.50
N LYS A 38 -9.88 8.16 -11.44
CA LYS A 38 -9.15 6.92 -11.11
C LYS A 38 -7.94 7.19 -10.22
N THR A 39 -7.15 8.21 -10.54
CA THR A 39 -6.00 8.63 -9.72
C THR A 39 -6.44 9.06 -8.31
N LYS A 40 -7.57 9.79 -8.17
CA LYS A 40 -8.10 10.18 -6.85
C LYS A 40 -8.62 8.98 -6.05
N ILE A 41 -9.26 8.01 -6.69
CA ILE A 41 -9.67 6.76 -6.04
C ILE A 41 -8.45 5.99 -5.54
N GLU A 42 -7.38 5.89 -6.35
CA GLU A 42 -6.13 5.27 -5.94
C GLU A 42 -5.49 5.98 -4.75
N MET A 43 -5.49 7.32 -4.76
CA MET A 43 -5.04 8.13 -3.63
C MET A 43 -5.80 7.80 -2.34
N ILE A 44 -7.14 7.78 -2.37
CA ILE A 44 -7.97 7.44 -1.21
C ILE A 44 -7.67 6.02 -0.72
N ASN A 45 -7.52 5.06 -1.62
CA ASN A 45 -7.20 3.68 -1.26
C ASN A 45 -5.83 3.60 -0.56
N ASN A 46 -4.85 4.37 -1.00
CA ASN A 46 -3.54 4.44 -0.36
C ASN A 46 -3.60 5.13 1.01
N LEU A 47 -4.36 6.23 1.13
CA LEU A 47 -4.60 6.90 2.42
C LEU A 47 -5.29 5.97 3.42
N ARG A 48 -6.27 5.18 2.97
CA ARG A 48 -6.94 4.18 3.80
C ARG A 48 -5.97 3.10 4.28
N LYS A 49 -5.04 2.63 3.42
CA LYS A 49 -4.00 1.67 3.84
C LYS A 49 -3.08 2.27 4.91
N ILE A 50 -2.70 3.54 4.76
CA ILE A 50 -1.88 4.26 5.75
C ILE A 50 -2.62 4.38 7.08
N GLU A 51 -3.89 4.78 7.06
CA GLU A 51 -4.71 4.90 8.27
C GLU A 51 -4.80 3.56 9.02
N ILE A 52 -5.10 2.47 8.31
CA ILE A 52 -5.15 1.12 8.86
C ILE A 52 -3.79 0.67 9.44
N SER A 53 -2.68 1.05 8.80
CA SER A 53 -1.34 0.76 9.32
C SER A 53 -1.03 1.59 10.57
N CYS A 54 -1.33 2.88 10.57
CA CYS A 54 -1.13 3.77 11.70
C CYS A 54 -1.98 3.35 12.90
N SER A 55 -3.27 3.03 12.70
CA SER A 55 -4.15 2.60 13.79
C SER A 55 -3.60 1.36 14.50
N ARG A 56 -3.06 0.38 13.77
CA ARG A 56 -2.36 -0.79 14.36
C ARG A 56 -1.09 -0.41 15.11
N LEU A 57 -0.30 0.54 14.59
CA LEU A 57 0.93 0.97 15.26
C LEU A 57 0.65 1.70 16.57
N TYR A 58 -0.39 2.56 16.60
CA TYR A 58 -0.68 3.49 17.69
C TYR A 58 -1.79 3.04 18.66
N GLU A 59 -2.22 1.77 18.66
CA GLU A 59 -3.27 1.29 19.58
C GLU A 59 -2.98 1.67 21.06
N PRO A 60 -3.93 2.28 21.78
CA PRO A 60 -3.68 2.95 23.07
C PRO A 60 -3.36 2.01 24.24
N ASN A 61 -3.55 0.69 24.08
CA ASN A 61 -3.25 -0.31 25.11
C ASN A 61 -1.76 -0.73 25.13
N ASN A 62 -0.87 0.06 24.52
CA ASN A 62 0.58 -0.18 24.50
C ASN A 62 1.22 0.20 25.84
N THR A 63 0.92 -0.53 26.91
CA THR A 63 1.94 -0.74 27.92
C THR A 63 2.96 -1.67 27.29
N VAL A 64 4.05 -1.11 26.77
CA VAL A 64 5.23 -1.91 26.45
C VAL A 64 5.56 -2.64 27.75
N GLU A 65 5.34 -3.96 27.79
CA GLU A 65 5.86 -4.76 28.89
C GLU A 65 7.34 -4.40 28.98
N SER A 66 7.77 -3.91 30.14
CA SER A 66 8.99 -3.11 30.32
C SER A 66 10.31 -3.77 29.87
N ASN A 67 10.26 -5.01 29.34
CA ASN A 67 11.40 -5.82 28.91
C ASN A 67 11.39 -6.19 27.41
N GLU A 68 10.38 -5.84 26.60
CA GLU A 68 10.33 -6.22 25.18
C GLU A 68 10.89 -5.14 24.25
N HIS A 69 11.69 -5.54 23.25
CA HIS A 69 12.24 -4.63 22.25
C HIS A 69 11.15 -4.11 21.29
N LEU A 70 11.12 -2.80 21.02
CA LEU A 70 10.09 -2.13 20.20
C LEU A 70 9.84 -2.80 18.84
N ILE A 71 10.90 -3.23 18.15
CA ILE A 71 10.79 -3.91 16.85
C ILE A 71 10.01 -5.22 16.98
N HIS A 72 10.21 -5.97 18.06
CA HIS A 72 9.52 -7.24 18.28
C HIS A 72 8.03 -7.01 18.56
N THR A 73 7.70 -5.98 19.34
CA THR A 73 6.31 -5.56 19.57
C THR A 73 5.63 -5.16 18.26
N TYR A 74 6.30 -4.39 17.39
CA TYR A 74 5.75 -4.05 16.07
C TYR A 74 5.61 -5.26 15.14
N TYR A 75 6.56 -6.19 15.18
CA TYR A 75 6.49 -7.43 14.41
C TYR A 75 5.27 -8.28 14.81
N LYS A 76 5.02 -8.45 16.12
CA LYS A 76 3.84 -9.17 16.63
C LYS A 76 2.52 -8.55 16.14
N LYS A 77 2.44 -7.22 16.06
CA LYS A 77 1.24 -6.50 15.57
C LYS A 77 0.90 -6.79 14.11
N LEU A 78 1.88 -7.18 13.28
CA LEU A 78 1.63 -7.55 11.89
C LEU A 78 0.84 -8.87 11.76
N ARG A 79 0.83 -9.70 12.82
CA ARG A 79 0.19 -11.04 12.83
C ARG A 79 0.57 -11.88 11.59
N CYS A 80 1.82 -11.76 11.17
CA CYS A 80 2.39 -12.43 10.01
C CYS A 80 3.78 -12.95 10.38
N ASN A 81 4.04 -14.22 10.07
CA ASN A 81 5.34 -14.83 10.26
C ASN A 81 6.21 -14.63 9.01
N PHE A 82 7.42 -14.12 9.18
CA PHE A 82 8.41 -13.91 8.14
C PHE A 82 9.59 -14.85 8.38
N GLU A 83 9.89 -15.70 7.40
CA GLU A 83 11.04 -16.60 7.40
C GLU A 83 11.98 -16.20 6.27
N SER A 84 13.27 -15.99 6.58
CA SER A 84 14.28 -15.71 5.55
C SER A 84 14.59 -17.01 4.80
N VAL A 85 14.57 -16.94 3.48
CA VAL A 85 14.90 -18.05 2.59
C VAL A 85 16.38 -17.94 2.20
N ASP A 86 17.12 -19.04 2.32
CA ASP A 86 18.53 -19.05 1.96
C ASP A 86 18.73 -18.75 0.46
N HIS A 87 19.75 -17.94 0.17
CA HIS A 87 20.07 -17.49 -1.19
C HIS A 87 20.49 -18.64 -2.10
N ASN A 88 21.05 -19.73 -1.55
CA ASN A 88 21.48 -20.89 -2.35
C ASN A 88 20.36 -21.93 -2.53
N SER A 89 19.22 -21.76 -1.87
CA SER A 89 18.06 -22.63 -2.01
C SER A 89 17.50 -22.60 -3.43
N ASP A 90 16.90 -23.71 -3.85
CA ASP A 90 16.29 -23.80 -5.18
C ASP A 90 15.04 -22.91 -5.31
N GLU A 91 14.35 -22.63 -4.20
CA GLU A 91 13.23 -21.69 -4.14
C GLU A 91 13.68 -20.26 -4.49
N SER A 92 14.78 -19.79 -3.90
CA SER A 92 15.32 -18.45 -4.20
C SER A 92 15.76 -18.33 -5.66
N LYS A 93 16.42 -19.37 -6.20
CA LYS A 93 16.81 -19.41 -7.63
C LYS A 93 15.60 -19.38 -8.55
N LEU A 94 14.55 -20.13 -8.23
CA LEU A 94 13.31 -20.17 -9.02
C LEU A 94 12.65 -18.79 -9.08
N ILE A 95 12.56 -18.11 -7.94
CA ILE A 95 12.01 -16.74 -7.84
C ILE A 95 12.87 -15.77 -8.66
N GLY A 96 14.19 -15.85 -8.55
CA GLY A 96 15.11 -15.03 -9.34
C GLY A 96 14.96 -15.25 -10.84
N GLN A 97 14.78 -16.50 -11.28
CA GLN A 97 14.52 -16.82 -12.68
C GLN A 97 13.17 -16.26 -13.14
N HIS A 98 12.11 -16.39 -12.34
CA HIS A 98 10.80 -15.81 -12.64
C HIS A 98 10.86 -14.29 -12.76
N MET A 99 11.60 -13.62 -11.88
CA MET A 99 11.79 -12.16 -11.92
C MET A 99 12.39 -11.71 -13.26
N ILE A 100 13.39 -12.43 -13.78
CA ILE A 100 14.03 -12.11 -15.06
C ILE A 100 13.10 -12.44 -16.23
N ASN A 101 12.49 -13.62 -16.22
CA ASN A 101 11.65 -14.10 -17.32
C ASN A 101 10.38 -13.25 -17.52
N THR A 102 9.84 -12.67 -16.45
CA THR A 102 8.61 -11.87 -16.48
C THR A 102 8.88 -10.37 -16.68
N HIS A 103 10.14 -9.94 -16.81
CA HIS A 103 10.47 -8.55 -17.04
C HIS A 103 10.10 -8.13 -18.47
N ALA A 104 9.04 -7.34 -18.59
CA ALA A 104 8.50 -6.90 -19.88
C ALA A 104 9.49 -6.00 -20.63
N LYS A 105 9.65 -6.22 -21.94
CA LYS A 105 10.53 -5.43 -22.81
C LYS A 105 10.16 -3.93 -22.85
N THR A 106 8.91 -3.60 -22.58
CA THR A 106 8.39 -2.23 -22.56
C THR A 106 8.75 -1.46 -21.29
N HIS A 107 9.11 -2.14 -20.19
CA HIS A 107 9.43 -1.52 -18.89
C HIS A 107 10.94 -1.51 -18.64
N ASN A 108 11.73 -1.18 -19.67
CA ASN A 108 13.20 -1.17 -19.64
C ASN A 108 13.82 0.07 -18.95
N GLN A 109 13.00 0.91 -18.33
CA GLN A 109 13.43 2.09 -17.60
C GLN A 109 14.19 1.75 -16.31
N TYR A 110 14.06 0.50 -15.82
CA TYR A 110 14.71 0.03 -14.61
C TYR A 110 15.11 -1.44 -14.72
N ILE A 111 16.09 -1.86 -13.91
CA ILE A 111 16.53 -3.25 -13.79
C ILE A 111 16.25 -3.72 -12.36
N LEU A 112 15.68 -4.91 -12.21
CA LEU A 112 15.41 -5.52 -10.91
C LEU A 112 16.61 -6.35 -10.42
N LYS A 113 16.96 -6.19 -9.15
CA LYS A 113 17.98 -7.00 -8.47
C LYS A 113 17.35 -7.65 -7.23
N LEU A 114 17.38 -8.98 -7.17
CA LEU A 114 16.92 -9.73 -6.01
C LEU A 114 17.85 -9.46 -4.83
N ARG A 115 17.29 -9.00 -3.70
CA ARG A 115 18.06 -8.70 -2.48
C ARG A 115 17.87 -9.75 -1.40
N GLU A 116 16.63 -10.00 -1.01
CA GLU A 116 16.24 -10.91 0.05
C GLU A 116 14.90 -11.55 -0.33
N VAL A 117 14.71 -12.80 0.07
CA VAL A 117 13.46 -13.54 -0.13
C VAL A 117 12.93 -13.90 1.24
N PHE A 118 11.69 -13.49 1.49
CA PHE A 118 10.98 -13.82 2.72
C PHE A 118 9.78 -14.67 2.40
N LYS A 119 9.70 -15.83 3.04
CA LYS A 119 8.50 -16.63 3.07
C LYS A 119 7.58 -16.07 4.14
N THR A 120 6.35 -15.77 3.77
CA THR A 120 5.37 -15.13 4.67
C THR A 120 4.18 -16.03 4.90
N THR A 121 3.83 -16.24 6.17
CA THR A 121 2.62 -16.98 6.56
C THR A 121 1.70 -16.06 7.36
N ARG A 122 0.52 -15.75 6.83
CA ARG A 122 -0.48 -14.94 7.52
C ARG A 122 -1.44 -15.85 8.30
N GLY A 123 -1.68 -15.53 9.58
CA GLY A 123 -2.28 -16.44 10.56
C GLY A 123 -3.45 -17.29 10.04
N GLU A 124 -4.57 -16.67 9.67
CA GLU A 124 -5.80 -17.36 9.26
C GLU A 124 -5.93 -17.58 7.75
N GLU A 125 -4.91 -17.19 6.96
CA GLU A 125 -4.98 -17.28 5.50
C GLU A 125 -4.99 -18.72 5.03
N PHE A 126 -4.23 -19.60 5.68
CA PHE A 126 -4.19 -21.02 5.34
C PHE A 126 -5.56 -21.68 5.49
N ASP A 127 -6.30 -21.38 6.57
CA ASP A 127 -7.63 -21.95 6.80
C ASP A 127 -8.69 -21.39 5.84
N CYS A 128 -8.58 -20.12 5.48
CA CYS A 128 -9.41 -19.52 4.43
C CYS A 128 -9.13 -20.15 3.07
N PHE A 129 -7.87 -20.45 2.78
CA PHE A 129 -7.43 -20.95 1.48
C PHE A 129 -7.76 -22.43 1.27
N LYS A 130 -7.82 -23.26 2.32
CA LYS A 130 -8.19 -24.70 2.25
C LYS A 130 -9.49 -25.02 1.48
N LYS A 131 -10.37 -24.03 1.32
CA LYS A 131 -11.66 -24.17 0.64
C LYS A 131 -11.57 -24.09 -0.89
N PHE A 132 -10.40 -23.76 -1.43
CA PHE A 132 -10.11 -23.64 -2.86
C PHE A 132 -9.10 -24.70 -3.29
#